data_AF-A0A7S7QBR2-F1
#
_entry.id   AF-A0A7S7QBR2-F1
#
_cell.length_a   1.000
_cell.length_b   1.000
_cell.length_c   1.000
_cell.angle_alpha   90.00
_cell.angle_beta   90.00
_cell.angle_gamma   90.00
#
_symmetry.space_group_name_H-M   'P 1'
#
loop_
_entity.id
_entity.type
_entity.pdbx_description
1 polymer ?
#
loop_
_entity_poly.entity_id
_entity_poly.type
_entity_poly.pdbx_seq_one_letter_code
_entity_poly.pdbx_strand_id
1 'polypeptide(L)' 'MKRTKKQQALDDARIQRAVTGMVIPMMSIPALHRHAEGLIAKGVDDAALAAGVRKFMGASCD' A
#
# COMPACT_ATOMS: atom_id res chain seq x y z
N MET A 1 12.19 12.58 8.25
CA MET A 1 13.23 11.52 8.19
C MET A 1 13.38 11.09 6.74
N LYS A 2 14.57 11.21 6.13
CA LYS A 2 14.80 10.73 4.75
C LYS A 2 14.78 9.19 4.78
N ARG A 3 13.82 8.54 4.12
CA ARG A 3 13.84 7.08 3.94
C ARG A 3 15.12 6.70 3.19
N THR A 4 15.82 5.67 3.65
CA THR A 4 16.96 5.13 2.90
C THR A 4 16.43 4.29 1.74
N LYS A 5 17.19 4.17 0.65
CA LYS A 5 16.81 3.33 -0.51
C LYS A 5 16.47 1.90 -0.11
N LYS A 6 17.12 1.37 0.93
CA LYS A 6 16.84 0.04 1.50
C LYS A 6 15.46 -0.04 2.16
N GLN A 7 15.08 0.97 2.93
CA GLN A 7 13.77 1.04 3.56
C GLN A 7 12.65 1.12 2.51
N GLN A 8 12.90 1.90 1.45
CA GLN A 8 11.94 2.09 0.37
C GLN A 8 11.66 0.79 -0.38
N ALA A 9 12.70 0.02 -0.72
CA ALA A 9 12.54 -1.29 -1.34
C ALA A 9 11.78 -2.30 -0.45
N LEU A 10 11.95 -2.23 0.87
CA LEU A 10 11.19 -3.05 1.81
C LEU A 10 9.71 -2.63 1.84
N ASP A 11 9.44 -1.33 1.89
CA ASP A 11 8.09 -0.79 1.86
C ASP A 11 7.37 -1.17 0.55
N ASP A 12 8.03 -1.00 -0.60
CA ASP A 12 7.54 -1.43 -1.91
C ASP A 12 7.18 -2.92 -1.94
N ALA A 13 8.06 -3.79 -1.41
CA ALA A 13 7.79 -5.22 -1.34
C ALA A 13 6.58 -5.55 -0.46
N ARG A 14 6.38 -4.82 0.65
CA ARG A 14 5.19 -4.97 1.52
C ARG A 14 3.93 -4.51 0.80
N ILE A 15 3.98 -3.38 0.10
CA ILE A 15 2.85 -2.86 -0.69
C ILE A 15 2.50 -3.87 -1.79
N GLN A 16 3.49 -4.38 -2.53
CA GLN A 16 3.29 -5.39 -3.58
C GLN A 16 2.60 -6.64 -3.05
N ARG A 17 3.01 -7.16 -1.88
CA ARG A 17 2.33 -8.28 -1.22
C ARG A 17 0.89 -7.94 -0.83
N ALA A 18 0.68 -6.75 -0.26
CA ALA A 18 -0.63 -6.27 0.14
C ALA A 18 -1.60 -6.16 -1.03
N VAL A 19 -1.12 -5.84 -2.24
CA VAL A 19 -1.93 -5.75 -3.47
C VAL A 19 -1.96 -7.02 -4.32
N THR A 20 -1.18 -8.05 -3.96
CA THR A 20 -1.11 -9.28 -4.76
C THR A 20 -2.50 -9.91 -4.89
N GLY A 21 -2.89 -10.21 -6.13
CA GLY A 21 -4.23 -10.76 -6.44
C GLY A 21 -5.35 -9.72 -6.55
N MET A 22 -5.06 -8.43 -6.47
CA MET A 22 -6.04 -7.36 -6.73
C MET A 22 -5.90 -6.84 -8.16
N VAL A 23 -7.04 -6.58 -8.80
CA VAL A 23 -7.07 -5.79 -10.03
C VAL A 23 -7.09 -4.32 -9.63
N ILE A 24 -5.95 -3.64 -9.82
CA ILE A 24 -5.82 -2.21 -9.52
C ILE A 24 -5.81 -1.44 -10.84
N PRO A 25 -6.74 -0.50 -11.05
CA PRO A 25 -6.69 0.36 -12.22
C PRO A 25 -5.40 1.17 -12.21
N MET A 26 -4.73 1.29 -13.37
CA MET A 26 -3.42 1.94 -13.48
C MET A 26 -3.42 3.40 -12.99
N MET A 27 -4.55 4.10 -13.16
CA MET A 27 -4.78 5.46 -12.66
C MET A 27 -4.76 5.55 -11.12
N SER A 28 -5.11 4.47 -10.42
CA SER A 28 -5.25 4.43 -8.96
C SER A 28 -3.97 4.00 -8.24
N ILE A 29 -2.99 3.46 -8.96
CA ILE A 29 -1.69 3.03 -8.42
C ILE A 29 -1.00 4.14 -7.60
N PRO A 30 -0.84 5.39 -8.08
CA PRO A 30 -0.16 6.42 -7.30
C PRO A 30 -0.91 6.80 -6.01
N ALA A 31 -2.24 6.80 -6.05
CA ALA A 31 -3.07 7.08 -4.88
C ALA A 31 -2.99 5.94 -3.84
N LEU A 32 -3.03 4.69 -4.31
CA LEU A 32 -2.86 3.50 -3.48
C LEU A 32 -1.48 3.47 -2.83
N HIS A 33 -0.43 3.77 -3.61
CA HIS A 33 0.94 3.78 -3.09
C HIS A 33 1.07 4.80 -1.95
N ARG A 34 0.60 6.03 -2.15
CA ARG A 34 0.58 7.05 -1.08
C ARG A 34 -0.22 6.61 0.15
N HIS A 35 -1.37 5.97 -0.05
CA HIS A 35 -2.18 5.47 1.06
C HIS A 35 -1.42 4.38 1.85
N ALA A 36 -0.85 3.42 1.15
CA ALA A 36 -0.09 2.31 1.74
C ALA A 36 1.18 2.81 2.45
N GLU A 37 1.90 3.77 1.88
CA GLU A 37 3.02 4.44 2.54
C GLU A 37 2.60 5.17 3.84
N GLY A 38 1.41 5.77 3.85
CA GLY A 38 0.84 6.41 5.05
C GLY A 38 0.48 5.40 6.14
N LEU A 39 0.01 4.20 5.76
CA LEU A 39 -0.22 3.10 6.69
C LEU A 39 1.09 2.55 7.26
N ILE A 40 2.10 2.34 6.42
CA ILE A 40 3.44 1.90 6.86
C ILE A 40 4.06 2.94 7.80
N ALA A 41 3.92 4.24 7.51
CA ALA A 41 4.40 5.30 8.38
C ALA A 41 3.73 5.34 9.76
N LYS A 42 2.51 4.79 9.88
CA LYS A 42 1.81 4.61 11.16
C LYS A 42 2.27 3.35 11.92
N GLY A 43 3.17 2.57 11.35
CA GLY A 43 3.69 1.34 11.96
C GLY A 43 2.72 0.17 11.90
N VAL A 44 1.81 0.12 10.93
CA VAL A 44 0.87 -1.02 10.82
C VAL A 44 1.58 -2.29 10.33
N ASP A 45 1.12 -3.44 10.82
CA ASP A 45 1.54 -4.75 10.35
C ASP A 45 1.02 -5.08 8.94
N ASP A 46 1.62 -6.07 8.29
CA ASP A 46 1.31 -6.44 6.90
C ASP A 46 -0.16 -6.84 6.70
N ALA A 47 -0.78 -7.48 7.69
CA ALA A 47 -2.20 -7.84 7.65
C ALA A 47 -3.11 -6.60 7.65
N ALA A 48 -2.78 -5.61 8.50
CA ALA A 48 -3.51 -4.34 8.56
C ALA A 48 -3.26 -3.47 7.33
N LEU A 49 -2.04 -3.52 6.76
CA LEU A 49 -1.72 -2.90 5.48
C LEU A 49 -2.58 -3.46 4.35
N ALA A 50 -2.64 -4.80 4.21
CA ALA A 50 -3.46 -5.47 3.21
C ALA A 50 -4.95 -5.15 3.38
N ALA A 51 -5.47 -5.18 4.62
CA ALA A 51 -6.86 -4.81 4.89
C ALA A 51 -7.16 -3.35 4.55
N GLY A 52 -6.25 -2.42 4.90
CA GLY A 52 -6.38 -1.00 4.58
C GLY A 52 -6.36 -0.73 3.07
N VAL A 53 -5.44 -1.37 2.35
CA VAL A 53 -5.35 -1.27 0.88
C VAL A 53 -6.58 -1.87 0.20
N ARG A 54 -7.09 -3.01 0.67
CA ARG A 54 -8.36 -3.60 0.21
C ARG A 54 -9.53 -2.66 0.43
N LYS A 55 -9.62 -2.05 1.62
CA LYS A 55 -10.68 -1.10 1.94
C LYS A 55 -10.62 0.14 1.05
N PHE A 56 -9.42 0.65 0.80
CA PHE A 56 -9.19 1.80 -0.09
C PHE A 56 -9.66 1.50 -1.52
N MET A 57 -9.37 0.31 -2.05
CA MET A 57 -9.80 -0.10 -3.39
C MET A 57 -11.27 -0.54 -3.47
N GLY A 58 -11.78 -1.22 -2.44
CA GLY A 58 -13.18 -1.61 -2.34
C GLY A 58 -14.12 -0.42 -2.20
N ALA A 59 -13.69 0.65 -1.53
CA ALA A 59 -14.44 1.92 -1.49
C ALA A 59 -14.45 2.67 -2.84
N SER A 60 -13.64 2.24 -3.82
CA SER A 60 -13.61 2.81 -5.17
C SER A 60 -14.46 2.00 -6.17
N CYS A 61 -15.23 1.00 -5.71
CA CYS A 61 -16.03 0.09 -6.53
C CYS A 61 -17.53 0.10 -6.14
N ASP A 62 -18.00 1.18 -5.51
CA ASP A 62 -19.42 1.48 -5.30
C ASP A 62 -19.83 2.67 -6.19
#